data_AF-A0A851G8N2-F1
#
_entry.id   AF-A0A851G8N2-F1
#
_cell.length_a   1.000
_cell.length_b   1.000
_cell.length_c   1.000
_cell.angle_alpha   90.00
_cell.angle_beta   90.00
_cell.angle_gamma   90.00
#
_symmetry.space_group_name_H-M   'P 1'
#
loop_
_entity.id
_entity.type
_entity.pdbx_description
1 polymer ?
#
loop_
_entity_poly.entity_id
_entity_poly.type
_entity_poly.pdbx_seq_one_letter_code
_entity_poly.pdbx_strand_id
1 'polypeptide(L)'
;SAAPGDVVSILDNGKVIGTVKADSSGKWSFTPDTALADGQHTFTVTATDAAGNARISGTFPIVIDTAAPSPAENIVINDNVGD
;
A
#
# COMPACT_ATOMS: atom_id res chain seq x y z
N SER A 1 5.92 8.88 12.34
CA SER A 1 6.66 8.06 13.34
C SER A 1 5.70 7.62 14.43
N ALA A 2 6.07 6.59 15.20
CA ALA A 2 5.39 6.19 16.44
C ALA A 2 6.36 6.39 17.62
N ALA A 3 5.92 6.23 18.87
CA ALA A 3 6.88 6.28 19.96
C ALA A 3 7.82 5.06 19.87
N PRO A 4 9.09 5.19 20.29
CA PRO A 4 10.04 4.09 20.22
C PRO A 4 9.51 2.85 20.94
N GLY A 5 9.53 1.71 20.25
CA GLY A 5 9.06 0.44 20.78
C GLY A 5 7.56 0.21 20.75
N ASP A 6 6.75 1.17 20.29
CA ASP A 6 5.32 0.96 20.05
C ASP A 6 5.09 -0.15 19.02
N VAL A 7 4.00 -0.89 19.19
CA VAL A 7 3.50 -1.82 18.18
C VAL A 7 2.59 -1.04 17.23
N VAL A 8 2.96 -1.02 15.96
CA VAL A 8 2.25 -0.35 14.89
C VAL A 8 1.45 -1.39 14.10
N SER A 9 0.13 -1.32 14.18
CA SER A 9 -0.78 -2.13 13.37
C SER A 9 -1.17 -1.34 12.12
N ILE A 10 -0.98 -1.94 10.94
CA ILE A 10 -1.34 -1.37 9.64
C ILE A 10 -2.67 -1.97 9.21
N LEU A 11 -3.63 -1.13 8.89
CA LEU A 11 -4.96 -1.52 8.45
C LEU A 11 -5.19 -1.04 7.02
N ASP A 12 -5.86 -1.86 6.25
CA ASP A 12 -6.39 -1.54 4.93
C ASP A 12 -7.90 -1.81 4.93
N ASN A 13 -8.69 -0.78 4.62
CA ASN A 13 -10.16 -0.82 4.65
C ASN A 13 -10.70 -1.35 6.00
N GLY A 14 -10.01 -1.00 7.10
CA GLY A 14 -10.36 -1.39 8.47
C GLY A 14 -9.89 -2.79 8.89
N LYS A 15 -9.26 -3.57 8.01
CA LYS A 15 -8.70 -4.89 8.33
C LYS A 15 -7.21 -4.76 8.60
N VAL A 16 -6.72 -5.34 9.70
CA VAL A 16 -5.26 -5.44 9.95
C VAL A 16 -4.62 -6.33 8.88
N ILE A 17 -3.62 -5.79 8.19
CA ILE A 17 -2.84 -6.49 7.17
C ILE A 17 -1.38 -6.70 7.59
N GLY A 18 -0.96 -6.10 8.70
CA GLY A 18 0.39 -6.27 9.22
C GLY A 18 0.62 -5.56 10.54
N THR A 19 1.67 -5.97 11.23
CA THR A 19 2.14 -5.35 12.46
C THR A 19 3.65 -5.21 12.45
N VAL A 20 4.18 -4.08 12.90
CA VAL A 20 5.61 -3.82 13.01
C VAL A 20 5.92 -3.09 14.30
N LYS A 21 7.09 -3.34 14.89
CA LYS A 21 7.56 -2.58 16.05
C LYS A 21 8.34 -1.35 15.59
N ALA A 22 8.04 -0.18 16.17
CA ALA A 22 8.83 1.02 15.93
C ALA A 22 10.24 0.87 16.53
N ASP A 23 11.25 1.30 15.78
CA ASP A 23 12.66 1.29 16.20
C ASP A 23 12.93 2.28 17.35
N SER A 24 14.16 2.32 17.85
CA SER A 24 14.57 3.23 18.92
C SER A 24 14.43 4.72 18.58
N SER A 25 14.29 5.06 17.30
CA SER A 25 14.02 6.41 16.81
C SER A 25 12.54 6.64 16.46
N GLY A 26 11.65 5.67 16.71
CA GLY A 26 10.24 5.75 16.36
C GLY A 26 9.93 5.54 14.87
N LYS A 27 10.90 5.08 14.08
CA LYS A 27 10.72 4.76 12.65
C LYS A 27 10.29 3.31 12.49
N TRP A 28 9.50 3.06 11.46
CA TRP A 28 9.04 1.74 11.08
C TRP A 28 8.75 1.74 9.58
N SER A 29 8.76 0.56 8.98
CA SER A 29 8.38 0.35 7.60
C SER A 29 7.57 -0.94 7.51
N PHE A 30 6.68 -1.01 6.54
CA PHE A 30 5.86 -2.18 6.29
C PHE A 30 5.80 -2.42 4.78
N THR A 31 6.01 -3.68 4.39
CA THR A 31 5.81 -4.18 3.05
C THR A 31 4.80 -5.33 3.15
N PRO A 32 3.66 -5.27 2.45
CA PRO A 32 2.71 -6.39 2.44
C PRO A 32 3.37 -7.67 1.88
N ASP A 33 3.24 -8.79 2.59
CA ASP A 33 3.70 -10.10 2.10
C ASP A 33 2.82 -10.65 0.97
N THR A 34 1.55 -10.22 0.94
CA THR A 34 0.59 -10.56 -0.11
C THR A 34 0.30 -9.31 -0.92
N ALA A 35 0.34 -9.46 -2.26
CA ALA A 35 -0.06 -8.39 -3.16
C ALA A 35 -1.50 -7.94 -2.84
N LEU A 36 -1.67 -6.63 -2.73
CA LEU A 36 -3.00 -6.05 -2.58
C LEU A 36 -3.70 -6.07 -3.94
N ALA A 37 -5.03 -6.20 -3.92
CA ALA A 37 -5.82 -6.22 -5.14
C ALA A 37 -5.85 -4.85 -5.81
N ASP A 38 -6.23 -4.81 -7.08
CA ASP A 38 -6.56 -3.54 -7.73
C ASP A 38 -7.84 -2.96 -7.10
N GLY A 39 -7.92 -1.63 -7.09
CA GLY A 39 -9.04 -0.87 -6.56
C GLY A 39 -8.65 0.11 -5.46
N GLN A 40 -9.67 0.61 -4.75
CA GLN A 40 -9.48 1.59 -3.69
C GLN A 40 -9.11 0.93 -2.36
N HIS A 41 -8.04 1.45 -1.75
CA HIS A 41 -7.55 1.07 -0.43
C HIS A 41 -7.53 2.30 0.48
N THR A 42 -8.04 2.16 1.70
CA THR A 42 -7.98 3.21 2.72
C THR A 42 -7.12 2.73 3.88
N PHE A 43 -5.90 3.24 3.95
CA PHE A 43 -4.97 2.87 5.01
C PHE A 43 -5.20 3.67 6.28
N THR A 44 -5.12 2.99 7.41
CA THR A 44 -4.96 3.60 8.73
C THR A 44 -3.91 2.84 9.53
N VAL A 45 -3.38 3.49 10.55
CA VAL A 45 -2.36 2.91 11.41
C VAL A 45 -2.76 3.12 12.86
N THR A 46 -2.60 2.08 13.67
CA THR A 46 -2.76 2.16 15.13
C THR A 46 -1.42 1.90 15.80
N ALA A 47 -0.90 2.88 16.54
CA ALA A 47 0.27 2.69 17.40
C ALA A 47 -0.18 2.42 18.83
N THR A 48 0.27 1.31 19.41
CA THR A 48 -0.04 0.87 20.77
C THR A 48 1.25 0.81 21.60
N ASP A 49 1.26 1.52 22.72
CA ASP A 49 2.39 1.49 23.65
C ASP A 49 2.38 0.21 24.54
N ALA A 50 3.44 0.02 25.31
CA ALA A 50 3.56 -1.14 26.21
C ALA A 50 2.53 -1.17 27.35
N ALA A 51 1.89 -0.02 27.64
CA ALA A 51 0.83 0.10 28.64
C ALA A 51 -0.57 -0.13 28.04
N GLY A 52 -0.68 -0.33 26.72
CA GLY A 52 -1.93 -0.56 26.02
C GLY A 52 -2.63 0.70 25.51
N ASN A 53 -2.03 1.88 25.63
CA ASN A 53 -2.63 3.09 25.07
C ASN A 53 -2.46 3.10 23.56
N ALA A 54 -3.55 3.29 22.83
CA ALA A 54 -3.56 3.32 21.37
C ALA A 54 -3.76 4.73 20.81
N ARG A 55 -3.09 5.04 19.70
CA ARG A 55 -3.35 6.22 18.88
C ARG A 55 -3.56 5.80 17.43
N ILE A 56 -4.61 6.35 16.81
CA ILE A 56 -4.99 6.04 15.44
C ILE A 56 -4.58 7.22 14.54
N SER A 57 -4.03 6.92 13.37
CA SER A 57 -3.71 7.93 12.35
C SER A 57 -4.95 8.47 11.66
N GLY A 58 -4.78 9.51 10.84
CA GLY A 58 -5.75 9.82 9.79
C GLY A 58 -5.84 8.71 8.74
N THR A 59 -6.80 8.84 7.82
CA THR A 59 -6.96 7.94 6.68
C THR A 59 -6.05 8.35 5.53
N PHE A 60 -5.51 7.35 4.83
CA PHE A 60 -4.66 7.51 3.65
C PHE A 60 -5.25 6.70 2.49
N PRO A 61 -6.09 7.31 1.63
CA PRO A 61 -6.67 6.64 0.48
C PRO A 61 -5.64 6.50 -0.65
N ILE A 62 -5.55 5.33 -1.24
CA ILE A 62 -4.79 5.06 -2.46
C ILE A 62 -5.64 4.22 -3.43
N VAL A 63 -5.28 4.24 -4.71
CA VAL A 63 -5.84 3.34 -5.72
C VAL A 63 -4.69 2.52 -6.29
N ILE A 64 -4.86 1.21 -6.32
CA ILE A 64 -3.94 0.27 -6.94
C ILE A 64 -4.53 -0.11 -8.30
N ASP A 65 -3.70 -0.01 -9.34
CA ASP A 65 -4.03 -0.43 -10.70
C ASP A 65 -2.80 -1.11 -11.29
N THR A 66 -2.89 -2.43 -11.44
CA THR A 66 -1.86 -3.29 -12.02
C THR A 66 -2.31 -3.89 -13.34
N ALA A 67 -3.50 -3.51 -13.82
CA ALA A 67 -4.05 -3.99 -15.07
C ALA A 67 -3.21 -3.46 -16.25
N ALA A 68 -2.75 -4.39 -17.09
CA ALA A 68 -2.09 -4.01 -18.34
C ALA A 68 -3.11 -3.34 -19.28
N PRO A 69 -2.70 -2.31 -20.05
CA PRO A 69 -3.55 -1.75 -21.09
C PRO A 69 -3.86 -2.82 -22.15
N SER A 70 -5.00 -2.69 -22.81
CA SER A 70 -5.35 -3.55 -23.95
C SER A 70 -4.30 -3.41 -25.07
N PRO A 71 -4.02 -4.50 -25.82
CA PRO A 71 -3.18 -4.41 -27.01
C PRO A 71 -3.70 -3.35 -27.99
N ALA A 72 -2.79 -2.75 -28.76
CA ALA A 72 -3.20 -1.91 -29.88
C ALA A 72 -3.89 -2.77 -30.94
N GLU A 73 -5.11 -2.40 -31.29
CA GLU A 73 -5.84 -3.00 -32.40
C GLU A 73 -5.70 -2.13 -33.66
N ASN A 74 -5.86 -2.73 -34.84
CA ASN A 74 -5.91 -2.04 -36.13
C ASN A 74 -4.59 -1.41 -36.61
N ILE A 75 -3.46 -2.11 -36.45
CA ILE A 75 -2.20 -1.69 -37.09
C ILE A 75 -2.26 -2.02 -38.59
N VAL A 76 -2.44 -0.98 -39.40
CA VAL A 76 -2.31 -1.06 -40.86
C VAL A 76 -0.89 -0.66 -41.23
N ILE A 77 -0.11 -1.60 -41.77
CA ILE A 77 1.19 -1.31 -42.39
C ILE A 77 0.98 -1.29 -43.90
N ASN A 78 1.11 -0.11 -44.49
CA ASN A 78 1.11 0.06 -45.94
C ASN A 78 2.56 0.24 -46.41
N ASP A 79 3.10 -0.78 -47.06
CA ASP A 79 4.32 -0.65 -47.86
C ASP A 79 3.92 -0.21 -49.29
N ASN A 80 4.54 0.87 -49.77
CA ASN A 80 4.25 1.46 -51.08
C ASN A 80 5.52 1.68 -51.91
N VAL A 81 6.63 1.02 -51.59
CA VAL A 81 7.92 1.25 -52.26
C VAL A 81 8.73 -0.03 -52.49
N GLY A 82 8.06 -1.12 -52.90
CA GLY A 82 8.74 -2.29 -53.44
C GLY A 82 9.23 -2.00 -54.87
N ASP A 83 10.54 -1.82 -55.02
CA ASP A 83 11.25 -1.76 -56.32
C ASP A 83 11.24 -3.12 -57.05
#